data_AF-A0A959X4D4-F1
#
_entry.id   AF-A0A959X4D4-F1
#
_cell.length_a   1.000
_cell.length_b   1.000
_cell.length_c   1.000
_cell.angle_alpha   90.00
_cell.angle_beta   90.00
_cell.angle_gamma   90.00
#
_symmetry.space_group_name_H-M   'P 1'
#
loop_
_entity.id
_entity.type
_entity.pdbx_description
1 polymer ?
#
loop_
_entity_poly.entity_id
_entity_poly.type
_entity_poly.pdbx_seq_one_letter_code
_entity_poly.pdbx_strand_id
1 'polypeptide(L)' 'HELTGRRASIVAWLADHPAGVSARELAEAVYGRPDAVTAVRAEICRVNSALGTVVQSRPYRLSESIRVIDER' A
#
# COMPACT_ATOMS: atom_id res chain seq x y z
N HIS A 1 -8.78 3.95 11.51
CA HIS A 1 -7.39 3.81 11.99
C HIS A 1 -6.55 4.80 11.21
N GLU A 2 -5.71 5.57 11.90
CA GLU A 2 -4.86 6.57 11.26
C GLU A 2 -3.53 5.93 10.82
N LEU A 3 -3.12 6.19 9.58
CA LEU A 3 -1.84 5.72 9.04
C LEU A 3 -0.94 6.93 8.80
N THR A 4 0.36 6.75 9.04
CA THR A 4 1.36 7.80 8.83
C THR A 4 2.58 7.26 8.07
N GLY A 5 3.35 8.19 7.50
CA GLY A 5 4.59 7.89 6.79
C GLY A 5 4.39 6.92 5.62
N ARG A 6 5.27 5.93 5.50
CA ARG A 6 5.29 4.98 4.36
C ARG A 6 3.99 4.18 4.20
N ARG A 7 3.32 3.85 5.31
CA ARG A 7 2.05 3.10 5.29
C ARG A 7 0.93 3.94 4.69
N ALA A 8 0.85 5.22 5.05
CA ALA A 8 -0.09 6.16 4.46
C ALA A 8 0.19 6.33 2.95
N SER A 9 1.47 6.54 2.57
CA SER A 9 1.85 6.64 1.16
C SER A 9 1.49 5.40 0.35
N ILE A 10 1.71 4.20 0.91
CA ILE A 10 1.32 2.93 0.25
C ILE A 10 -0.19 2.87 0.04
N VAL A 11 -0.98 3.12 1.09
CA VAL A 11 -2.44 3.01 1.02
C VAL A 11 -3.02 4.06 0.07
N ALA A 12 -2.51 5.29 0.11
CA ALA A 12 -2.91 6.35 -0.82
C ALA A 12 -2.61 5.97 -2.28
N TRP A 13 -1.39 5.50 -2.57
CA TRP A 13 -1.03 5.08 -3.92
C TRP A 13 -1.90 3.92 -4.42
N LEU A 14 -2.21 2.94 -3.57
CA LEU A 14 -3.08 1.83 -3.93
C LEU A 14 -4.55 2.25 -4.11
N ALA A 15 -5.01 3.30 -3.42
CA ALA A 15 -6.35 3.86 -3.61
C ALA A 15 -6.50 4.50 -5.00
N ASP A 16 -5.44 5.16 -5.49
CA ASP A 16 -5.40 5.74 -6.84
C ASP A 16 -5.27 4.68 -7.95
N HIS A 17 -4.91 3.44 -7.60
CA HIS A 17 -4.68 2.33 -8.53
C HIS A 17 -5.53 1.10 -8.17
N PRO A 18 -6.86 1.13 -8.37
CA PRO A 18 -7.75 0.04 -7.97
C PRO A 18 -7.50 -1.27 -8.72
N ALA A 19 -6.98 -1.22 -9.96
CA ALA A 19 -6.54 -2.40 -10.72
C ALA A 19 -5.32 -3.10 -10.08
N GLY A 20 -4.63 -2.39 -9.19
CA GLY A 20 -3.44 -2.83 -8.49
C GLY A 20 -2.13 -2.56 -9.23
N VAL A 21 -1.04 -2.63 -8.49
CA VAL A 21 0.33 -2.36 -8.96
C VAL A 21 1.28 -3.48 -8.55
N SER A 22 2.39 -3.62 -9.27
CA SER A 22 3.46 -4.52 -8.88
C SER A 22 4.20 -4.01 -7.63
N ALA A 23 4.92 -4.93 -6.99
CA ALA A 23 5.78 -4.59 -5.86
C ALA A 23 6.86 -3.56 -6.23
N ARG A 24 7.34 -3.64 -7.49
CA ARG A 24 8.40 -2.80 -8.02
C ARG A 24 7.90 -1.38 -8.25
N GLU A 25 6.75 -1.22 -8.90
CA GLU A 25 6.11 0.08 -9.12
C GLU A 25 5.79 0.76 -7.80
N LEU A 26 5.25 0.01 -6.83
CA LEU A 26 4.97 0.55 -5.50
C LEU A 26 6.25 0.94 -4.74
N ALA A 27 7.34 0.18 -4.90
CA ALA A 27 8.63 0.51 -4.30
C ALA A 27 9.22 1.78 -4.91
N GLU A 28 9.13 1.94 -6.22
CA GLU A 28 9.58 3.15 -6.91
C GLU A 28 8.75 4.37 -6.51
N ALA A 29 7.41 4.26 -6.50
CA ALA A 29 6.52 5.35 -6.12
C ALA A 29 6.68 5.79 -4.66
N VAL A 30 6.82 4.83 -3.74
CA VAL A 30 6.89 5.13 -2.31
C VAL A 30 8.32 5.45 -1.90
N TYR A 31 9.30 4.62 -2.23
CA TYR A 31 10.68 4.77 -1.75
C TYR A 31 11.61 5.50 -2.71
N GLY A 32 11.17 5.80 -3.94
CA GLY A 32 12.03 6.39 -4.98
C GLY A 32 13.04 5.40 -5.57
N ARG A 33 12.91 4.10 -5.24
CA ARG A 33 13.85 3.07 -5.68
C ARG A 33 13.14 1.71 -5.87
N PRO A 34 13.26 1.08 -7.05
CA PRO A 34 12.49 -0.12 -7.39
C PRO A 34 13.01 -1.40 -6.70
N ASP A 35 14.20 -1.37 -6.09
CA ASP A 35 14.80 -2.47 -5.33
C ASP A 35 14.25 -2.56 -3.88
N ALA A 36 13.50 -1.56 -3.40
CA ALA A 36 12.92 -1.53 -2.05
C ALA A 36 11.67 -2.43 -1.88
N VAL A 37 11.51 -3.46 -2.71
CA VAL A 37 10.37 -4.40 -2.68
C VAL A 37 10.20 -5.07 -1.31
N THR A 38 11.30 -5.42 -0.64
CA THR A 38 11.25 -6.03 0.69
C THR A 38 10.70 -5.07 1.75
N ALA A 39 11.04 -3.78 1.65
CA ALA A 39 10.50 -2.75 2.55
C ALA A 39 9.00 -2.56 2.33
N VAL A 40 8.56 -2.48 1.07
CA VAL A 40 7.13 -2.44 0.71
C VAL A 40 6.36 -3.62 1.30
N ARG A 41 6.88 -4.84 1.14
CA ARG A 41 6.27 -6.06 1.71
C ARG A 41 6.15 -5.99 3.23
N ALA A 42 7.18 -5.47 3.91
CA ALA A 42 7.16 -5.29 5.35
C ALA A 42 6.10 -4.28 5.79
N GLU A 43 5.99 -3.13 5.11
CA GLU A 43 4.94 -2.14 5.41
C GLU A 43 3.53 -2.70 5.17
N ILE A 44 3.31 -3.39 4.04
CA ILE A 44 2.03 -4.04 3.74
C ILE A 44 1.66 -5.06 4.81
N CYS A 45 2.64 -5.86 5.26
CA CYS A 45 2.44 -6.80 6.35
C CYS A 45 2.00 -6.09 7.64
N ARG A 46 2.65 -4.96 7.99
CA ARG A 46 2.26 -4.16 9.16
C ARG A 46 0.87 -3.55 9.03
N VAL A 47 0.51 -3.06 7.84
CA VAL A 47 -0.84 -2.57 7.55
C VAL A 47 -1.87 -3.69 7.74
N ASN A 48 -1.63 -4.85 7.13
CA ASN A 48 -2.55 -5.99 7.24
C ASN A 48 -2.64 -6.55 8.67
N SER A 49 -1.53 -6.52 9.42
CA SER A 49 -1.52 -6.92 10.82
C SER A 49 -2.31 -5.95 11.71
N ALA A 50 -2.32 -4.65 11.39
CA ALA A 50 -3.00 -3.63 12.18
C ALA A 50 -4.49 -3.50 11.84
N LEU A 51 -4.87 -3.75 10.58
CA LEU A 51 -6.21 -3.45 10.04
C LEU A 51 -6.99 -4.70 9.58
N GLY A 52 -6.39 -5.88 9.71
CA GLY A 52 -6.83 -7.07 8.97
C GLY A 52 -6.36 -7.03 7.52
N THR A 53 -6.61 -8.09 6.75
CA THR A 53 -6.13 -8.23 5.37
C THR A 53 -6.80 -7.24 4.41
N VAL A 54 -6.36 -5.99 4.42
CA VAL A 54 -6.91 -4.87 3.65
C VAL A 54 -6.17 -4.67 2.32
N VAL A 55 -4.89 -5.06 2.25
CA VAL A 55 -4.10 -5.08 1.01
C VAL A 55 -3.99 -6.51 0.50
N GLN A 56 -4.50 -6.74 -0.71
CA GLN A 56 -4.39 -8.00 -1.43
C GLN A 56 -3.10 -8.01 -2.27
N SER A 57 -2.57 -9.19 -2.58
CA SER A 57 -1.36 -9.34 -3.41
C SER A 57 -1.69 -9.83 -4.82
N ARG A 58 -0.75 -9.63 -5.77
CA ARG A 58 -0.80 -10.10 -7.16
C ARG A 58 -2.02 -9.60 -7.96
N PRO A 59 -2.01 -8.37 -8.48
CA PRO A 59 -1.14 -7.25 -8.10
C PRO A 59 -1.53 -6.68 -6.73
N TYR A 60 -0.67 -5.85 -6.11
CA TYR A 60 -0.99 -5.18 -4.86
C TYR A 60 -2.13 -4.19 -5.07
N ARG A 61 -3.22 -4.34 -4.32
CA ARG A 61 -4.40 -3.47 -4.38
C ARG A 61 -5.11 -3.44 -3.03
N LEU A 62 -5.90 -2.40 -2.80
CA LEU A 62 -6.83 -2.40 -1.68
C LEU A 62 -7.98 -3.37 -1.94
N SER A 63 -8.48 -4.00 -0.89
CA SER A 63 -9.73 -4.74 -0.94
C SER A 63 -10.89 -3.79 -1.27
N GLU A 64 -11.82 -4.22 -2.11
CA GLU A 64 -12.97 -3.41 -2.55
C GLU A 64 -13.87 -2.92 -1.41
N SER A 65 -13.82 -3.62 -0.27
CA SER A 65 -14.51 -3.25 0.96
C SER A 65 -13.87 -2.10 1.74
N ILE A 66 -12.71 -1.60 1.29
CA ILE A 66 -11.93 -0.58 1.98
C ILE A 66 -12.15 0.77 1.33
N ARG A 67 -12.55 1.75 2.15
CA ARG A 67 -12.60 3.15 1.76
C ARG A 67 -11.43 3.88 2.41
N VAL A 68 -10.64 4.57 1.59
CA VAL A 68 -9.62 5.51 2.06
C VAL A 68 -10.24 6.90 2.10
N ILE A 69 -10.02 7.59 3.20
CA ILE A 69 -10.38 9.00 3.37
C ILE A 69 -9.06 9.70 3.66
N ASP A 70 -8.64 10.59 2.76
CA ASP A 70 -7.41 11.37 2.86
C ASP A 70 -7.80 12.85 2.95
N GLU A 71 -7.21 13.59 3.88
CA GLU A 71 -7.56 15.00 4.18
C GLU A 71 -6.78 15.99 3.29
N ARG A 72 -6.52 15.62 2.02
CA ARG A 72 -5.73 16.41 1.08
C ARG A 72 -6.31 17.81 0.85
#